data_AF-A0A7T9CE07-F1
#
_entry.id   AF-A0A7T9CE07-F1
#
_cell.length_a   1.000
_cell.length_b   1.000
_cell.length_c   1.000
_cell.angle_alpha   90.00
_cell.angle_beta   90.00
_cell.angle_gamma   90.00
#
_symmetry.space_group_name_H-M   'P 1'
#
loop_
_entity.id
_entity.type
_entity.pdbx_description
1 polymer ?
#
loop_
_entity_poly.entity_id
_entity_poly.type
_entity_poly.pdbx_seq_one_letter_code
_entity_poly.pdbx_strand_id
1 'polypeptide(L)'
;MDFGKLLGDSFGYTKDGLLGNPVTWILLIVLSVLPVIPFGLALLAMIPLFMTGTVTGIPTVIAAFAVALIVALLLGTFFMGYMVKIFRGEVPLPAVSGFGKMFSDGIRYLLIEIIYTIPVIIILAFSIGAVFMAALSTGPDFEALLPLIGGAILGILIALIVAIIIGLFAIIGVVRFARTGRIGEAFNFSAIIATIGRIGWGSYILALIIGGAIVLVVQVVLGSIPFIGGILQLIISPFLTVFFTRYVTLLYESGERDVTVQA
;
A
#
# COMPACT_ATOMS: atom_id res chain seq x y z
N MET A 1 -21.16 -15.94 -3.55
CA MET A 1 -19.71 -15.95 -3.25
C MET A 1 -19.51 -16.55 -1.87
N ASP A 2 -18.58 -17.48 -1.72
CA ASP A 2 -18.21 -18.05 -0.42
C ASP A 2 -17.01 -17.29 0.16
N PHE A 3 -17.29 -16.31 1.03
CA PHE A 3 -16.25 -15.50 1.67
C PHE A 3 -15.40 -16.33 2.64
N GLY A 4 -15.99 -17.32 3.31
CA GLY A 4 -15.29 -18.20 4.24
C GLY A 4 -14.22 -19.02 3.52
N LYS A 5 -14.55 -19.56 2.36
CA LYS A 5 -13.58 -20.25 1.50
C LYS A 5 -12.49 -19.32 0.97
N LEU A 6 -12.83 -18.11 0.51
CA LEU A 6 -11.82 -17.13 0.07
C LEU A 6 -10.81 -16.79 1.18
N LEU A 7 -11.30 -16.58 2.40
CA LEU A 7 -10.45 -16.34 3.57
C LEU A 7 -9.61 -17.57 3.93
N GLY A 8 -10.24 -18.74 3.98
CA GLY A 8 -9.59 -20.00 4.31
C GLY A 8 -8.47 -20.35 3.33
N ASP A 9 -8.72 -20.24 2.03
CA ASP A 9 -7.77 -20.52 0.96
C ASP A 9 -6.58 -19.52 1.00
N SER A 10 -6.85 -18.25 1.28
CA SER A 10 -5.81 -17.21 1.39
C SER A 10 -4.96 -17.38 2.63
N PHE A 11 -5.59 -17.73 3.76
CA PHE A 11 -4.90 -18.01 5.01
C PHE A 11 -4.07 -19.29 4.90
N GLY A 12 -4.64 -20.35 4.33
CA GLY A 12 -3.95 -21.61 4.04
C GLY A 12 -2.71 -21.39 3.18
N TYR A 13 -2.85 -20.68 2.05
CA TYR A 13 -1.73 -20.32 1.19
C TYR A 13 -0.58 -19.62 1.94
N THR A 14 -0.93 -18.68 2.82
CA THR A 14 0.05 -17.91 3.59
C THR A 14 0.72 -18.76 4.67
N LYS A 15 -0.09 -19.52 5.43
CA LYS A 15 0.37 -20.42 6.50
C LYS A 15 1.23 -21.55 5.95
N ASP A 16 0.82 -22.20 4.86
CA ASP A 16 1.54 -23.31 4.27
C ASP A 16 2.86 -22.84 3.67
N GLY A 17 2.88 -21.64 3.06
CA GLY A 17 4.11 -20.98 2.65
C GLY A 17 5.03 -20.66 3.83
N LEU A 18 4.48 -20.27 4.99
CA LEU A 18 5.22 -20.01 6.25
C LEU A 18 5.92 -21.25 6.78
N LEU A 19 5.19 -22.35 6.84
CA LEU A 19 5.74 -23.60 7.36
C LEU A 19 6.62 -24.32 6.33
N GLY A 20 6.34 -24.17 5.04
CA GLY A 20 7.04 -24.85 3.95
C GLY A 20 8.34 -24.19 3.50
N ASN A 21 8.49 -22.86 3.65
CA ASN A 21 9.68 -22.14 3.19
C ASN A 21 10.07 -21.00 4.15
N PRO A 22 10.69 -21.31 5.30
CA PRO A 22 11.05 -20.29 6.31
C PRO A 22 12.05 -19.25 5.77
N VAL A 23 12.89 -19.62 4.81
CA VAL A 23 13.84 -18.70 4.16
C VAL A 23 13.09 -17.60 3.41
N THR A 24 12.03 -17.96 2.68
CA THR A 24 11.16 -16.98 2.00
C THR A 24 10.59 -15.99 3.00
N TRP A 25 10.22 -16.41 4.20
CA TRP A 25 9.67 -15.52 5.23
C TRP A 25 10.69 -14.58 5.85
N ILE A 26 11.88 -15.08 6.15
CA ILE A 26 12.98 -14.23 6.61
C ILE A 26 13.25 -13.15 5.56
N LEU A 27 13.30 -13.54 4.28
CA LEU A 27 13.49 -12.58 3.19
C LEU A 27 12.32 -11.61 3.05
N LEU A 28 11.06 -12.03 3.26
CA LEU A 28 9.91 -11.12 3.23
C LEU A 28 9.94 -10.10 4.36
N ILE A 29 10.36 -10.50 5.56
CA ILE A 29 10.57 -9.58 6.69
C ILE A 29 11.69 -8.59 6.34
N VAL A 30 12.80 -9.07 5.77
CA VAL A 30 13.88 -8.18 5.31
C VAL A 30 13.37 -7.19 4.26
N LEU A 31 12.61 -7.65 3.27
CA LEU A 31 12.04 -6.80 2.22
C LEU A 31 11.00 -5.82 2.75
N SER A 32 10.21 -6.16 3.77
CA SER A 32 9.22 -5.26 4.36
C SER A 32 9.87 -4.17 5.24
N VAL A 33 11.00 -4.47 5.88
CA VAL A 33 11.74 -3.52 6.73
C VAL A 33 12.67 -2.62 5.92
N LEU A 34 13.15 -3.08 4.76
CA LEU A 34 14.09 -2.37 3.90
C LEU A 34 13.72 -0.88 3.63
N PRO A 35 12.46 -0.52 3.36
CA PRO A 35 12.05 0.88 3.14
C PRO A 35 12.10 1.75 4.39
N VAL A 36 12.13 1.16 5.58
CA VAL A 36 12.16 1.90 6.86
C VAL A 36 13.58 2.37 7.19
N ILE A 37 14.60 1.63 6.72
CA ILE A 37 16.02 1.89 7.02
C ILE A 37 16.45 3.32 6.67
N PRO A 38 16.13 3.89 5.47
CA PRO A 38 16.52 5.25 5.12
C PRO A 38 16.04 6.31 6.11
N PHE A 39 14.86 6.15 6.72
CA PHE A 39 14.35 7.09 7.72
C PHE A 39 15.15 7.02 9.02
N GLY A 40 15.49 5.81 9.48
CA GLY A 40 16.35 5.62 10.65
C GLY A 40 17.75 6.21 10.41
N LEU A 41 18.32 5.99 9.22
CA LEU A 41 19.61 6.57 8.83
C LEU A 41 19.55 8.09 8.72
N ALA A 42 18.49 8.66 8.17
CA ALA A 42 18.30 10.11 8.11
C ALA A 42 18.25 10.71 9.52
N LEU A 43 17.49 10.10 10.44
CA LEU A 43 17.43 10.52 11.84
C LEU A 43 18.80 10.45 12.52
N LEU A 44 19.53 9.34 12.36
CA LEU A 44 20.88 9.18 12.94
C LEU A 44 21.87 10.20 12.36
N ALA A 45 21.82 10.45 11.05
CA ALA A 45 22.67 11.44 10.38
C ALA A 45 22.37 12.87 10.85
N MET A 46 21.14 13.16 11.30
CA MET A 46 20.79 14.46 11.86
C MET A 46 21.40 14.71 13.25
N ILE A 47 21.70 13.67 14.05
CA ILE A 47 22.19 13.85 15.43
C ILE A 47 23.49 14.70 15.49
N PRO A 48 24.57 14.38 14.75
CA PRO A 48 25.78 15.19 14.77
C PRO A 48 25.57 16.59 14.18
N LEU A 49 24.71 16.71 13.17
CA LEU A 49 24.39 17.99 12.56
C LEU A 49 23.75 18.92 13.61
N PHE A 50 22.82 18.42 14.43
CA PHE A 50 22.22 19.19 15.52
C PHE A 50 23.25 19.57 16.58
N MET A 51 24.14 18.64 16.96
CA MET A 51 25.19 18.87 17.96
C MET A 51 26.22 19.93 17.53
N THR A 52 26.53 20.00 16.24
CA THR A 52 27.51 20.94 15.68
C THR A 52 26.91 22.29 15.33
N GLY A 53 25.59 22.46 15.49
CA GLY A 53 24.88 23.69 15.12
C GLY A 53 24.83 23.93 13.60
N THR A 54 25.24 22.96 12.79
CA THR A 54 25.22 23.06 11.32
C THR A 54 23.85 22.81 10.71
N VAL A 55 22.85 22.32 11.49
CA VAL A 55 21.47 22.22 11.00
C VAL A 55 20.91 23.61 10.82
N THR A 56 20.93 24.05 9.57
CA THR A 56 20.36 25.30 9.09
C THR A 56 18.84 25.17 8.93
N GLY A 57 18.12 25.03 10.03
CA GLY A 57 16.65 25.12 10.09
C GLY A 57 15.86 24.03 9.37
N ILE A 58 14.54 24.26 9.27
CA ILE A 58 13.54 23.36 8.69
C ILE A 58 13.90 22.83 7.28
N PRO A 59 14.51 23.61 6.35
CA PRO A 59 14.81 23.12 4.99
C PRO A 59 15.75 21.91 4.96
N THR A 60 16.79 21.88 5.79
CA THR A 60 17.76 20.75 5.83
C THR A 60 17.09 19.47 6.30
N VAL A 61 16.18 19.57 7.27
CA VAL A 61 15.38 18.45 7.75
C VAL A 61 14.48 17.93 6.64
N ILE A 62 13.73 18.82 5.97
CA ILE A 62 12.87 18.45 4.83
C ILE A 62 13.69 17.75 3.74
N ALA A 63 14.84 18.30 3.37
CA ALA A 63 15.71 17.71 2.35
C ALA A 63 16.18 16.29 2.72
N ALA A 64 16.60 16.08 3.97
CA ALA A 64 17.03 14.76 4.44
C ALA A 64 15.89 13.72 4.39
N PHE A 65 14.69 14.10 4.85
CA PHE A 65 13.52 13.23 4.80
C PHE A 65 13.02 12.99 3.37
N ALA A 66 13.12 13.99 2.48
CA ALA A 66 12.79 13.83 1.06
C ALA A 66 13.73 12.81 0.38
N VAL A 67 15.04 12.89 0.65
CA VAL A 67 16.00 11.89 0.15
C VAL A 67 15.69 10.50 0.73
N ALA A 68 15.45 10.42 2.04
CA ALA A 68 15.08 9.17 2.70
C ALA A 68 13.82 8.55 2.08
N LEU A 69 12.80 9.36 1.78
CA LEU A 69 11.57 8.93 1.12
C LEU A 69 11.84 8.37 -0.27
N ILE A 70 12.63 9.04 -1.10
CA ILE A 70 12.97 8.55 -2.45
C ILE A 70 13.66 7.19 -2.37
N VAL A 71 14.64 7.05 -1.48
CA VAL A 71 15.34 5.78 -1.27
C VAL A 71 14.38 4.72 -0.73
N ALA A 72 13.52 5.05 0.23
CA ALA A 72 12.52 4.15 0.79
C ALA A 72 11.56 3.63 -0.28
N LEU A 73 11.05 4.50 -1.17
CA LEU A 73 10.17 4.10 -2.27
C LEU A 73 10.87 3.15 -3.24
N LEU A 74 12.13 3.43 -3.59
CA LEU A 74 12.94 2.55 -4.44
C LEU A 74 13.17 1.19 -3.79
N LEU A 75 13.50 1.15 -2.50
CA LEU A 75 13.69 -0.10 -1.76
C LEU A 75 12.37 -0.88 -1.59
N GLY A 76 11.24 -0.18 -1.41
CA GLY A 76 9.91 -0.77 -1.30
C GLY A 76 9.46 -1.52 -2.55
N THR A 77 10.03 -1.18 -3.72
CA THR A 77 9.74 -1.89 -4.96
C THR A 77 10.12 -3.36 -4.91
N PHE A 78 11.10 -3.78 -4.12
CA PHE A 78 11.39 -5.22 -3.98
C PHE A 78 10.21 -5.98 -3.37
N PHE A 79 9.60 -5.43 -2.31
CA PHE A 79 8.44 -6.03 -1.67
C PHE A 79 7.22 -5.99 -2.58
N MET A 80 6.95 -4.85 -3.24
CA MET A 80 5.87 -4.74 -4.23
C MET A 80 6.06 -5.71 -5.40
N GLY A 81 7.28 -5.85 -5.90
CA GLY A 81 7.63 -6.80 -6.95
C GLY A 81 7.40 -8.26 -6.57
N TYR A 82 7.59 -8.60 -5.29
CA TYR A 82 7.21 -9.91 -4.78
C TYR A 82 5.68 -10.09 -4.79
N MET A 83 4.91 -9.07 -4.38
CA MET A 83 3.45 -9.11 -4.43
C MET A 83 2.93 -9.36 -5.85
N VAL A 84 3.59 -8.82 -6.88
CA VAL A 84 3.25 -9.09 -8.29
C VAL A 84 3.33 -10.59 -8.64
N LYS A 85 4.25 -11.36 -8.04
CA LYS A 85 4.29 -12.83 -8.22
C LYS A 85 3.04 -13.51 -7.67
N ILE A 86 2.56 -13.07 -6.52
CA ILE A 86 1.32 -13.61 -5.92
C ILE A 86 0.11 -13.20 -6.77
N PHE A 87 0.06 -11.95 -7.24
CA PHE A 87 -0.99 -11.47 -8.12
C PHE A 87 -1.03 -12.17 -9.48
N ARG A 88 0.09 -12.75 -9.94
CA ARG A 88 0.16 -13.66 -11.11
C ARG A 88 -0.51 -15.02 -10.86
N GLY A 89 -0.90 -15.32 -9.62
CA GLY A 89 -1.56 -16.56 -9.25
C GLY A 89 -0.61 -17.72 -8.94
N GLU A 90 0.67 -17.46 -8.68
CA GLU A 90 1.68 -18.49 -8.39
C GLU A 90 1.32 -19.32 -7.13
N VAL A 91 1.30 -20.66 -7.27
CA VAL A 91 1.05 -21.64 -6.21
C VAL A 91 2.09 -22.78 -6.31
N PRO A 92 2.77 -23.19 -5.23
CA PRO A 92 2.69 -22.66 -3.84
C PRO A 92 3.32 -21.26 -3.70
N LEU A 93 3.42 -20.73 -2.47
CA LEU A 93 4.01 -19.42 -2.20
C LEU A 93 5.40 -19.30 -2.87
N PRO A 94 5.62 -18.32 -3.77
CA PRO A 94 6.85 -18.25 -4.55
C PRO A 94 8.05 -17.87 -3.68
N ALA A 95 9.22 -18.38 -4.04
CA ALA A 95 10.46 -18.00 -3.37
C ALA A 95 10.84 -16.54 -3.65
N VAL A 96 11.40 -15.86 -2.65
CA VAL A 96 12.03 -14.53 -2.83
C VAL A 96 13.33 -14.72 -3.61
N SER A 97 13.24 -14.54 -4.92
CA SER A 97 14.31 -14.78 -5.89
C SER A 97 14.06 -13.99 -7.17
N GLY A 98 15.07 -13.85 -8.03
CA GLY A 98 14.95 -13.09 -9.26
C GLY A 98 14.79 -11.59 -8.98
N PHE A 99 15.65 -11.05 -8.11
CA PHE A 99 15.62 -9.66 -7.63
C PHE A 99 15.55 -8.62 -8.77
N GLY A 100 16.19 -8.86 -9.91
CA GLY A 100 16.10 -7.96 -11.07
C GLY A 100 14.68 -7.85 -11.62
N LYS A 101 13.98 -8.98 -11.79
CA LYS A 101 12.58 -9.00 -12.24
C LYS A 101 11.67 -8.41 -11.16
N MET A 102 11.87 -8.77 -9.89
CA MET A 102 11.12 -8.19 -8.76
C MET A 102 11.26 -6.68 -8.71
N PHE A 103 12.47 -6.15 -8.80
CA PHE A 103 12.70 -4.70 -8.83
C PHE A 103 11.95 -4.04 -10.00
N SER A 104 12.09 -4.61 -11.21
CA SER A 104 11.41 -4.06 -12.39
C SER A 104 9.88 -4.12 -12.28
N ASP A 105 9.31 -5.21 -11.79
CA ASP A 105 7.87 -5.38 -11.59
C ASP A 105 7.37 -4.45 -10.47
N GLY A 106 8.17 -4.28 -9.42
CA GLY A 106 7.90 -3.39 -8.31
C GLY A 106 7.91 -1.91 -8.69
N ILE A 107 8.82 -1.48 -9.56
CA ILE A 107 8.82 -0.11 -10.10
C ILE A 107 7.55 0.13 -10.92
N ARG A 108 7.13 -0.85 -11.74
CA ARG A 108 5.88 -0.75 -12.51
C ARG A 108 4.65 -0.68 -11.60
N TYR A 109 4.62 -1.49 -10.54
CA TYR A 109 3.58 -1.42 -9.52
C TYR A 109 3.61 -0.03 -8.84
N LEU A 110 4.76 0.45 -8.37
CA LEU A 110 4.88 1.77 -7.76
C LEU A 110 4.38 2.89 -8.68
N LEU A 111 4.71 2.86 -9.98
CA LEU A 111 4.21 3.82 -10.95
C LEU A 111 2.69 3.76 -11.09
N ILE A 112 2.10 2.56 -11.07
CA ILE A 112 0.64 2.39 -11.10
C ILE A 112 -0.01 3.06 -9.89
N GLU A 113 0.50 2.79 -8.69
CA GLU A 113 0.01 3.40 -7.44
C GLU A 113 0.19 4.92 -7.42
N ILE A 114 1.33 5.44 -7.91
CA ILE A 114 1.55 6.88 -8.03
C ILE A 114 0.49 7.49 -8.97
N ILE A 115 0.26 6.90 -10.14
CA ILE A 115 -0.73 7.42 -11.10
C ILE A 115 -2.14 7.41 -10.49
N TYR A 116 -2.51 6.33 -9.80
CA TYR A 116 -3.81 6.25 -9.11
C TYR A 116 -3.95 7.25 -7.96
N THR A 117 -2.86 7.62 -7.29
CA THR A 117 -2.90 8.58 -6.18
C THR A 117 -2.87 10.04 -6.63
N ILE A 118 -2.52 10.36 -7.90
CA ILE A 118 -2.47 11.74 -8.42
C ILE A 118 -3.76 12.54 -8.12
N PRO A 119 -4.98 12.06 -8.42
CA PRO A 119 -6.19 12.84 -8.15
C PRO A 119 -6.38 13.15 -6.66
N VAL A 120 -6.03 12.21 -5.78
CA VAL A 120 -6.09 12.38 -4.33
C VAL A 120 -5.07 13.42 -3.87
N ILE A 121 -3.83 13.32 -4.36
CA ILE A 121 -2.76 14.28 -4.06
C ILE A 121 -3.14 15.68 -4.51
N ILE A 122 -3.77 15.84 -5.67
CA ILE A 122 -4.24 17.15 -6.16
C ILE A 122 -5.25 17.75 -5.17
N ILE A 123 -6.26 16.99 -4.76
CA ILE A 123 -7.28 17.47 -3.80
C ILE A 123 -6.61 17.86 -2.47
N LEU A 124 -5.71 17.02 -1.96
CA LEU A 124 -4.99 17.30 -0.71
C LEU A 124 -4.04 18.50 -0.83
N ALA A 125 -3.37 18.68 -1.97
CA ALA A 125 -2.47 19.81 -2.21
C ALA A 125 -3.23 21.14 -2.19
N PHE A 126 -4.42 21.20 -2.79
CA PHE A 126 -5.26 22.40 -2.72
C PHE A 126 -5.86 22.61 -1.33
N SER A 127 -6.25 21.54 -0.65
CA SER A 127 -6.91 21.61 0.66
C SER A 127 -5.94 21.98 1.77
N ILE A 128 -4.83 21.26 1.88
CA ILE A 128 -3.82 21.42 2.93
C ILE A 128 -2.79 22.49 2.54
N GLY A 129 -2.43 22.57 1.25
CA GLY A 129 -1.43 23.55 0.78
C GLY A 129 -1.88 24.99 1.02
N ALA A 130 -3.18 25.28 0.89
CA ALA A 130 -3.71 26.61 1.22
C ALA A 130 -3.53 26.95 2.70
N VAL A 131 -3.83 26.01 3.61
CA VAL A 131 -3.60 26.18 5.06
C VAL A 131 -2.11 26.37 5.36
N PHE A 132 -1.26 25.54 4.73
CA PHE A 132 0.18 25.60 4.92
C PHE A 132 0.78 26.94 4.47
N MET A 133 0.41 27.41 3.27
CA MET A 133 0.87 28.71 2.76
C MET A 133 0.37 29.87 3.62
N ALA A 134 -0.89 29.82 4.09
CA ALA A 134 -1.41 30.81 5.00
C ALA A 134 -0.62 30.84 6.32
N ALA A 135 -0.39 29.68 6.94
CA ALA A 135 0.36 29.56 8.20
C ALA A 135 1.80 30.10 8.08
N LEU A 136 2.46 29.91 6.93
CA LEU A 136 3.77 30.49 6.67
C LEU A 136 3.73 32.03 6.56
N SER A 137 2.62 32.59 6.07
CA SER A 137 2.47 34.03 5.84
C SER A 137 1.95 34.81 7.05
N THR A 138 1.04 34.24 7.83
CA THR A 138 0.35 34.91 8.95
C THR A 138 1.05 34.68 10.29
N GLY A 139 2.01 33.76 10.37
CA GLY A 139 2.59 33.33 11.64
C GLY A 139 1.59 32.48 12.46
N PRO A 140 1.81 32.31 13.77
CA PRO A 140 1.02 31.40 14.61
C PRO A 140 -0.36 31.96 15.01
N ASP A 141 -0.94 32.87 14.22
CA ASP A 141 -2.31 33.35 14.43
C ASP A 141 -3.32 32.27 14.02
N PHE A 142 -3.74 31.50 15.02
CA PHE A 142 -4.67 30.40 14.83
C PHE A 142 -6.08 30.86 14.44
N GLU A 143 -6.50 32.05 14.89
CA GLU A 143 -7.85 32.56 14.60
C GLU A 143 -8.01 32.88 13.12
N ALA A 144 -6.98 33.45 12.49
CA ALA A 144 -6.95 33.71 11.05
C ALA A 144 -6.98 32.41 10.20
N LEU A 145 -6.52 31.29 10.76
CA LEU A 145 -6.47 29.99 10.06
C LEU A 145 -7.75 29.17 10.22
N LEU A 146 -8.58 29.42 11.24
CA LEU A 146 -9.80 28.64 11.52
C LEU A 146 -10.71 28.42 10.30
N PRO A 147 -11.04 29.45 9.47
CA PRO A 147 -11.85 29.24 8.28
C PRO A 147 -11.17 28.34 7.23
N LEU A 148 -9.86 28.48 7.04
CA LEU A 148 -9.09 27.66 6.11
C LEU A 148 -8.98 26.21 6.60
N ILE A 149 -8.80 26.00 7.91
CA ILE A 149 -8.81 24.67 8.53
C ILE A 149 -10.16 23.99 8.32
N GLY A 150 -11.27 24.72 8.49
CA GLY A 150 -12.61 24.21 8.19
C GLY A 150 -12.76 23.76 6.73
N GLY A 151 -12.27 24.57 5.79
CA GLY A 151 -12.22 24.20 4.36
C GLY A 151 -11.32 22.99 4.08
N ALA A 152 -10.16 22.90 4.73
CA ALA A 152 -9.23 21.78 4.58
C ALA A 152 -9.80 20.46 5.10
N ILE A 153 -10.56 20.47 6.21
CA ILE A 153 -11.25 19.28 6.71
C ILE A 153 -12.22 18.76 5.66
N LEU A 154 -13.04 19.64 5.05
CA LEU A 154 -13.95 19.26 3.97
C LEU A 154 -13.18 18.68 2.77
N GLY A 155 -12.08 19.32 2.39
CA GLY A 155 -11.21 18.86 1.32
C GLY A 155 -10.58 17.49 1.58
N ILE A 156 -10.14 17.22 2.82
CA ILE A 156 -9.64 15.92 3.27
C ILE A 156 -10.73 14.85 3.20
N LEU A 157 -11.98 15.16 3.61
CA LEU A 157 -13.11 14.24 3.49
C LEU A 157 -13.41 13.90 2.03
N ILE A 158 -13.37 14.88 1.13
CA ILE A 158 -13.53 14.67 -0.31
C ILE A 158 -12.39 13.79 -0.84
N ALA A 159 -11.14 14.09 -0.47
CA ALA A 159 -9.98 13.30 -0.86
C ALA A 159 -10.10 11.84 -0.39
N LEU A 160 -10.62 11.61 0.82
CA LEU A 160 -10.85 10.27 1.36
C LEU A 160 -11.88 9.49 0.53
N ILE A 161 -13.01 10.12 0.18
CA ILE A 161 -14.03 9.50 -0.68
C ILE A 161 -13.43 9.14 -2.04
N VAL A 162 -12.70 10.07 -2.65
CA VAL A 162 -12.02 9.86 -3.94
C VAL A 162 -10.97 8.75 -3.83
N ALA A 163 -10.19 8.72 -2.75
CA ALA A 163 -9.20 7.67 -2.50
C ALA A 163 -9.84 6.28 -2.37
N ILE A 164 -10.98 6.16 -1.68
CA ILE A 164 -11.74 4.92 -1.59
C ILE A 164 -12.20 4.48 -2.97
N ILE A 165 -12.86 5.37 -3.73
CA ILE A 165 -13.38 5.06 -5.07
C ILE A 165 -12.26 4.62 -6.00
N ILE A 166 -11.17 5.39 -6.05
CA ILE A 166 -10.03 5.06 -6.91
C ILE A 166 -9.35 3.77 -6.46
N GLY A 167 -9.18 3.57 -5.16
CA GLY A 167 -8.61 2.36 -4.57
C GLY A 167 -9.38 1.09 -4.97
N LEU A 168 -10.71 1.16 -5.05
CA LEU A 168 -11.52 0.04 -5.55
C LEU A 168 -11.13 -0.36 -6.98
N PHE A 169 -10.77 0.58 -7.85
CA PHE A 169 -10.30 0.27 -9.21
C PHE A 169 -8.84 -0.17 -9.22
N ALA A 170 -7.98 0.47 -8.42
CA ALA A 170 -6.55 0.20 -8.35
C ALA A 170 -6.26 -1.26 -7.97
N ILE A 171 -7.01 -1.82 -7.01
CA ILE A 171 -6.88 -3.22 -6.58
C ILE A 171 -6.96 -4.18 -7.76
N ILE A 172 -7.98 -4.04 -8.62
CA ILE A 172 -8.13 -4.89 -9.81
C ILE A 172 -7.14 -4.50 -10.91
N GLY A 173 -6.85 -3.20 -11.06
CA GLY A 173 -5.86 -2.71 -12.02
C GLY A 173 -4.49 -3.35 -11.83
N VAL A 174 -3.99 -3.41 -10.59
CA VAL A 174 -2.70 -4.04 -10.26
C VAL A 174 -2.71 -5.54 -10.58
N VAL A 175 -3.80 -6.25 -10.28
CA VAL A 175 -3.93 -7.68 -10.64
C VAL A 175 -3.90 -7.86 -12.15
N ARG A 176 -4.63 -7.05 -12.92
CA ARG A 176 -4.61 -7.10 -14.38
C ARG A 176 -3.22 -6.82 -14.95
N PHE A 177 -2.50 -5.85 -14.41
CA PHE A 177 -1.10 -5.62 -14.76
C PHE A 177 -0.24 -6.86 -14.48
N ALA A 178 -0.39 -7.47 -13.29
CA ALA A 178 0.37 -8.66 -12.93
C ALA A 178 0.10 -9.84 -13.88
N ARG A 179 -1.17 -10.04 -14.28
CA ARG A 179 -1.62 -11.12 -15.17
C ARG A 179 -1.23 -10.93 -16.63
N THR A 180 -1.22 -9.69 -17.10
CA THR A 180 -0.96 -9.37 -18.52
C THR A 180 0.48 -8.94 -18.79
N GLY A 181 1.22 -8.54 -17.76
CA GLY A 181 2.56 -7.97 -17.88
C GLY A 181 2.60 -6.55 -18.46
N ARG A 182 1.45 -5.92 -18.74
CA ARG A 182 1.34 -4.60 -19.40
C ARG A 182 0.81 -3.56 -18.42
N ILE A 183 1.56 -2.48 -18.21
CA ILE A 183 1.15 -1.39 -17.29
C ILE A 183 -0.20 -0.78 -17.73
N GLY A 184 -0.43 -0.63 -19.03
CA GLY A 184 -1.68 -0.05 -19.54
C GLY A 184 -2.94 -0.82 -19.13
N GLU A 185 -2.84 -2.12 -18.86
CA GLU A 185 -3.98 -2.93 -18.40
C GLU A 185 -4.37 -2.60 -16.95
N ALA A 186 -3.48 -2.00 -16.17
CA ALA A 186 -3.85 -1.45 -14.88
C ALA A 186 -4.79 -0.26 -14.99
N PHE A 187 -4.87 0.41 -16.14
CA PHE A 187 -5.73 1.58 -16.34
C PHE A 187 -6.85 1.31 -17.35
N ASN A 188 -7.04 0.06 -17.75
CA ASN A 188 -8.12 -0.33 -18.66
C ASN A 188 -9.44 -0.36 -17.88
N PHE A 189 -10.00 0.81 -17.56
CA PHE A 189 -11.18 0.96 -16.72
C PHE A 189 -12.39 0.20 -17.24
N SER A 190 -12.58 0.13 -18.55
CA SER A 190 -13.66 -0.67 -19.16
C SER A 190 -13.53 -2.14 -18.73
N ALA A 191 -12.34 -2.70 -18.85
CA ALA A 191 -12.10 -4.08 -18.51
C ALA A 191 -12.05 -4.32 -16.99
N ILE A 192 -11.60 -3.35 -16.20
CA ILE A 192 -11.68 -3.38 -14.73
C ILE A 192 -13.14 -3.40 -14.26
N ILE A 193 -13.97 -2.50 -14.78
CA ILE A 193 -15.40 -2.43 -14.46
C ILE A 193 -16.09 -3.73 -14.88
N ALA A 194 -15.75 -4.29 -16.03
CA ALA A 194 -16.27 -5.58 -16.47
C ALA A 194 -15.89 -6.71 -15.50
N THR A 195 -14.63 -6.76 -15.04
CA THR A 195 -14.19 -7.74 -14.03
C THR A 195 -14.97 -7.58 -12.73
N ILE A 196 -15.10 -6.36 -12.20
CA ILE A 196 -15.87 -6.09 -10.97
C ILE A 196 -17.35 -6.45 -11.16
N GLY A 197 -17.91 -6.16 -12.34
CA GLY A 197 -19.28 -6.50 -12.70
C GLY A 197 -19.54 -8.01 -12.70
N ARG A 198 -18.58 -8.81 -13.17
CA ARG A 198 -18.66 -10.29 -13.12
C ARG A 198 -18.59 -10.82 -11.70
N ILE A 199 -17.71 -10.25 -10.86
CA ILE A 199 -17.65 -10.57 -9.42
C ILE A 199 -18.96 -10.16 -8.71
N GLY A 200 -19.60 -9.10 -9.21
CA GLY A 200 -20.73 -8.42 -8.62
C GLY A 200 -20.28 -7.32 -7.65
N TRP A 201 -20.68 -6.07 -7.90
CA TRP A 201 -20.25 -4.90 -7.12
C TRP A 201 -20.46 -5.05 -5.60
N GLY A 202 -21.64 -5.52 -5.18
CA GLY A 202 -21.93 -5.74 -3.77
C GLY A 202 -21.03 -6.80 -3.14
N SER A 203 -20.84 -7.92 -3.84
CA SER A 203 -19.95 -9.02 -3.40
C SER A 203 -18.49 -8.58 -3.37
N TYR A 204 -18.04 -7.80 -4.36
CA TYR A 204 -16.69 -7.24 -4.44
C TYR A 204 -16.40 -6.30 -3.27
N ILE A 205 -17.28 -5.32 -3.04
CA ILE A 205 -17.13 -4.37 -1.93
C ILE A 205 -17.19 -5.10 -0.58
N LEU A 206 -18.15 -6.02 -0.41
CA LEU A 206 -18.26 -6.80 0.83
C LEU A 206 -17.01 -7.67 1.06
N ALA A 207 -16.46 -8.29 0.01
CA ALA A 207 -15.22 -9.03 0.10
C ALA A 207 -14.06 -8.14 0.59
N LEU A 208 -13.90 -6.94 0.01
CA LEU A 208 -12.85 -6.02 0.43
C LEU A 208 -13.05 -5.50 1.85
N ILE A 209 -14.30 -5.24 2.27
CA ILE A 209 -14.62 -4.86 3.65
C ILE A 209 -14.23 -5.98 4.61
N ILE A 210 -14.60 -7.23 4.32
CA ILE A 210 -14.29 -8.37 5.20
C ILE A 210 -12.78 -8.59 5.31
N GLY A 211 -12.08 -8.69 4.17
CA GLY A 211 -10.63 -8.90 4.15
C GLY A 211 -9.88 -7.73 4.80
N GLY A 212 -10.30 -6.50 4.49
CA GLY A 212 -9.73 -5.28 5.05
C GLY A 212 -9.99 -5.14 6.55
N ALA A 213 -11.18 -5.50 7.03
CA ALA A 213 -11.53 -5.48 8.45
C ALA A 213 -10.65 -6.46 9.25
N ILE A 214 -10.36 -7.65 8.72
CA ILE A 214 -9.46 -8.61 9.38
C ILE A 214 -8.05 -8.00 9.51
N VAL A 215 -7.50 -7.47 8.42
CA VAL A 215 -6.18 -6.81 8.45
C VAL A 215 -6.20 -5.64 9.44
N LEU A 216 -7.23 -4.80 9.42
CA LEU A 216 -7.39 -3.65 10.31
C LEU A 216 -7.43 -4.07 11.78
N VAL A 217 -8.26 -5.06 12.13
CA VAL A 217 -8.39 -5.57 13.51
C VAL A 217 -7.05 -6.11 14.00
N VAL A 218 -6.35 -6.91 13.20
CA VAL A 218 -5.03 -7.43 13.61
C VAL A 218 -4.05 -6.28 13.83
N GLN A 219 -4.00 -5.29 12.95
CA GLN A 219 -3.10 -4.15 13.09
C GLN A 219 -3.41 -3.31 14.34
N VAL A 220 -4.69 -3.05 14.64
CA VAL A 220 -5.13 -2.31 15.84
C VAL A 220 -4.79 -3.09 17.11
N VAL A 221 -5.03 -4.39 17.14
CA VAL A 221 -4.70 -5.25 18.28
C VAL A 221 -3.20 -5.25 18.54
N LEU A 222 -2.38 -5.44 17.50
CA LEU A 222 -0.92 -5.41 17.64
C LEU A 222 -0.41 -4.03 18.07
N GLY A 223 -0.97 -2.96 17.50
CA GLY A 223 -0.60 -1.58 17.85
C GLY A 223 -0.94 -1.19 19.29
N SER A 224 -1.92 -1.87 19.89
CA SER A 224 -2.34 -1.64 21.27
C SER A 224 -1.41 -2.30 22.31
N ILE A 225 -0.48 -3.17 21.89
CA ILE A 225 0.48 -3.84 22.78
C ILE A 225 1.69 -2.90 22.99
N PRO A 226 1.93 -2.39 24.21
CA PRO A 226 3.07 -1.50 24.48
C PRO A 226 4.40 -2.22 24.29
N PHE A 227 5.41 -1.49 23.77
CA PHE A 227 6.80 -1.93 23.52
C PHE A 227 6.97 -3.07 22.50
N ILE A 228 6.27 -4.19 22.67
CA ILE A 228 6.38 -5.40 21.85
C ILE A 228 5.52 -5.31 20.58
N GLY A 229 4.42 -4.54 20.61
CA GLY A 229 3.48 -4.41 19.49
C GLY A 229 4.14 -4.00 18.19
N GLY A 230 5.06 -3.01 18.23
CA GLY A 230 5.80 -2.56 17.04
C GLY A 230 6.69 -3.66 16.44
N ILE A 231 7.36 -4.45 17.28
CA ILE A 231 8.20 -5.57 16.81
C ILE A 231 7.31 -6.66 16.18
N LEU A 232 6.18 -6.98 16.82
CA LEU A 232 5.22 -7.95 16.28
C LEU A 232 4.61 -7.47 14.96
N GLN A 233 4.33 -6.18 14.82
CA GLN A 233 3.86 -5.61 13.55
C GLN A 233 4.88 -5.81 12.42
N LEU A 234 6.19 -5.67 12.68
CA LEU A 234 7.20 -5.91 11.64
C LEU A 234 7.23 -7.38 11.17
N ILE A 235 6.99 -8.33 12.08
CA ILE A 235 6.99 -9.77 11.77
C ILE A 235 5.66 -10.20 11.12
N ILE A 236 4.53 -9.67 11.60
CA ILE A 236 3.19 -10.06 11.15
C ILE A 236 2.76 -9.28 9.89
N SER A 237 3.30 -8.09 9.65
CA SER A 237 2.97 -7.30 8.45
C SER A 237 3.17 -8.05 7.13
N PRO A 238 4.30 -8.71 6.84
CA PRO A 238 4.43 -9.48 5.60
C PRO A 238 3.41 -10.63 5.53
N PHE A 239 2.99 -11.19 6.67
CA PHE A 239 1.96 -12.22 6.71
C PHE A 239 0.62 -11.66 6.26
N LEU A 240 0.20 -10.53 6.83
CA LEU A 240 -1.05 -9.88 6.46
C LEU A 240 -1.05 -9.41 5.01
N THR A 241 0.09 -8.91 4.51
CA THR A 241 0.19 -8.50 3.10
C THR A 241 0.08 -9.70 2.17
N VAL A 242 0.84 -10.78 2.39
CA VAL A 242 0.75 -12.01 1.55
C VAL A 242 -0.66 -12.58 1.56
N PHE A 243 -1.28 -12.64 2.74
CA PHE A 243 -2.68 -13.06 2.91
C PHE A 243 -3.63 -12.20 2.08
N PHE A 244 -3.56 -10.87 2.23
CA PHE A 244 -4.48 -9.97 1.54
C PHE A 244 -4.25 -9.93 0.03
N THR A 245 -3.00 -9.99 -0.41
CA THR A 245 -2.63 -10.09 -1.83
C THR A 245 -3.18 -11.39 -2.45
N ARG A 246 -3.06 -12.52 -1.75
CA ARG A 246 -3.67 -13.78 -2.21
C ARG A 246 -5.19 -13.70 -2.20
N TYR A 247 -5.79 -13.08 -1.18
CA TYR A 247 -7.23 -12.86 -1.08
C TYR A 247 -7.77 -12.07 -2.27
N VAL A 248 -7.13 -10.94 -2.61
CA VAL A 248 -7.45 -10.14 -3.79
C VAL A 248 -7.27 -10.95 -5.08
N THR A 249 -6.22 -11.77 -5.16
CA THR A 249 -5.98 -12.65 -6.31
C THR A 249 -7.12 -13.64 -6.53
N LEU A 250 -7.59 -14.30 -5.46
CA LEU A 250 -8.71 -15.24 -5.52
C LEU A 250 -10.04 -14.54 -5.78
N LEU A 251 -10.22 -13.33 -5.25
CA LEU A 251 -11.39 -12.48 -5.53
C LEU A 251 -11.45 -12.13 -7.02
N TYR A 252 -10.32 -11.72 -7.61
CA TYR A 252 -10.23 -11.49 -9.05
C TYR A 252 -10.58 -12.75 -9.86
N GLU A 253 -9.99 -13.90 -9.52
CA GLU A 253 -10.24 -15.18 -10.20
C GLU A 253 -11.70 -15.64 -10.08
N SER A 254 -12.39 -15.29 -8.99
CA SER A 254 -13.80 -15.64 -8.82
C SER A 254 -14.68 -15.06 -9.93
N GLY A 255 -14.34 -13.88 -10.46
CA GLY A 255 -15.04 -13.27 -11.60
C GLY A 255 -14.62 -13.81 -12.97
N GLU A 256 -13.54 -14.59 -13.06
CA GLU A 256 -13.12 -15.27 -14.30
C GLU A 256 -13.70 -16.68 -14.40
N ARG A 257 -13.80 -17.42 -13.28
CA ARG A 257 -14.32 -18.79 -13.26
C ARG A 257 -15.79 -18.89 -13.71
N ASP A 258 -16.60 -17.87 -13.45
CA ASP A 258 -18.00 -17.81 -13.91
C ASP A 258 -18.11 -17.77 -15.45
N VAL A 259 -17.08 -17.32 -16.17
CA VAL A 259 -17.06 -17.32 -17.65
C VAL A 259 -16.75 -18.71 -18.20
N THR A 260 -15.85 -19.46 -17.56
CA THR A 260 -15.44 -20.80 -18.02
C THR A 260 -16.44 -21.91 -17.73
N VAL A 261 -17.39 -21.71 -16.81
CA VAL A 261 -18.44 -22.69 -16.48
C VAL A 261 -19.71 -22.46 -17.32
N GLN A 262 -19.83 -21.29 -17.97
CA GLN A 262 -20.99 -20.91 -18.80
C GLN A 262 -20.71 -20.96 -20.31
N ALA A 263 -19.50 -21.35 -20.73
CA ALA A 263 -19.09 -21.53 -22.13
C ALA A 263 -18.94 -23.02 -22.46
#